data_AF-A0A645A7F2-F1
#
_entry.id   AF-A0A645A7F2-F1
#
_cell.length_a   1.000
_cell.length_b   1.000
_cell.length_c   1.000
_cell.angle_alpha   90.00
_cell.angle_beta   90.00
_cell.angle_gamma   90.00
#
_symmetry.space_group_name_H-M   'P 1'
#
loop_
_entity.id
_entity.type
_entity.pdbx_description
1 polymer ?
#
loop_
_entity_poly.entity_id
_entity_poly.type
_entity_poly.pdbx_seq_one_letter_code
_entity_poly.pdbx_strand_id
1 'polypeptide(L)'
;MLDNNVLASDRFPEIIDEIIACGFVKGATYIEPNQFDIAIKNLESGMNDVAYLKKSNKLIIELLNKIRGVPQQNFYNLLDSNLLLKYETTTKESLLKIAPEISAIYSKYTRRIPRQRYVDFNQGVDARLINKQNIELLSKIPINPLRIAFDSMKYEKPYINAVTLAARNGINHLSNYLLYNDNDKPVELYQRLKINVELCEELDIAIYSFPMKFHPIMGKDRFNRDYLGKYWNRKYIRAVQAILNATKGKIGRGKSFFYKAFGEDESEFLNKLLYMPETYILYRLFFEEIGLTEKWWNSYNSLGENEKNETNRIIESNNFSNVESLTNSNQIIEVLKHYTITRDDVVLTSDKKYSLRK
;
A
#
# COMPACT_ATOMS: atom_id res chain seq x y z
N MET A 1 -5.70 2.50 18.43
CA MET A 1 -4.36 2.09 18.91
C MET A 1 -3.35 3.00 18.26
N LEU A 2 -2.76 3.93 19.02
CA LEU A 2 -1.62 4.79 18.63
C LEU A 2 -0.42 4.35 19.47
N ASP A 3 -0.16 3.05 19.50
CA ASP A 3 0.51 2.40 20.63
C ASP A 3 2.04 2.31 20.50
N ASN A 4 2.64 3.09 19.61
CA ASN A 4 4.10 3.20 19.44
C ASN A 4 4.48 4.55 18.83
N ASN A 5 3.98 5.65 19.40
CA ASN A 5 4.33 6.97 18.92
C ASN A 5 5.60 7.50 19.60
N VAL A 6 6.68 7.59 18.82
CA VAL A 6 7.97 8.15 19.24
C VAL A 6 7.85 9.59 19.80
N LEU A 7 6.84 10.36 19.36
CA LEU A 7 6.60 11.73 19.83
C LEU A 7 6.06 11.81 21.26
N ALA A 8 5.58 10.71 21.84
CA ALA A 8 5.12 10.66 23.23
C ALA A 8 6.28 10.46 24.22
N SER A 9 7.49 10.18 23.73
CA SER A 9 8.65 9.97 24.59
C SER A 9 9.26 11.30 25.05
N ASP A 10 9.49 11.44 26.35
CA ASP A 10 10.23 12.60 26.90
C ASP A 10 11.68 12.65 26.41
N ARG A 11 12.23 11.50 25.95
CA ARG A 11 13.58 11.39 25.37
C ARG A 11 13.58 11.57 23.85
N PHE A 12 12.49 12.05 23.26
CA PHE A 12 12.41 12.27 21.82
C PHE A 12 13.58 13.09 21.23
N PRO A 13 14.05 14.18 21.86
CA PRO A 13 15.22 14.91 21.37
C PRO A 13 16.48 14.04 21.34
N GLU A 14 16.75 13.27 22.39
CA GLU A 14 17.92 12.38 22.49
C GLU A 14 17.87 11.27 21.42
N ILE A 15 16.68 10.70 21.18
CA ILE A 15 16.48 9.70 20.11
C ILE A 15 16.84 10.29 18.74
N ILE A 16 16.44 11.54 18.47
CA ILE A 16 16.78 12.22 17.21
C ILE A 16 18.29 12.45 17.10
N ASP A 17 18.94 12.87 18.18
CA ASP A 17 20.39 13.06 18.21
C ASP A 17 21.15 11.75 17.99
N GLU A 18 20.71 10.64 18.59
CA GLU A 18 21.27 9.30 18.36
C GLU A 18 21.13 8.83 16.90
N ILE A 19 19.96 9.07 16.28
CA ILE A 19 19.71 8.77 14.86
C ILE A 19 20.68 9.56 13.96
N ILE A 20 20.86 10.85 14.26
CA ILE A 20 21.82 11.71 13.54
C ILE A 20 23.25 11.22 13.74
N ALA A 21 23.64 10.86 14.97
CA ALA A 21 24.97 10.31 15.29
C ALA A 21 25.24 8.98 14.57
N CYS A 22 24.20 8.18 14.31
CA CYS A 22 24.27 6.97 13.47
C CYS A 22 24.43 7.27 11.96
N GLY A 23 24.47 8.55 11.57
CA GLY A 23 24.65 9.03 10.20
C GLY A 23 23.36 9.07 9.38
N PHE A 24 22.18 9.06 10.00
CA PHE A 24 20.91 9.32 9.32
C PHE A 24 20.62 10.82 9.31
N VAL A 25 21.26 11.53 8.38
CA VAL A 25 21.02 12.95 8.11
C VAL A 25 20.41 13.14 6.72
N LYS A 26 19.79 14.30 6.46
CA LYS A 26 19.22 14.60 5.13
C LYS A 26 20.27 14.44 4.03
N GLY A 27 19.90 13.70 2.98
CA GLY A 27 20.78 13.40 1.83
C GLY A 27 21.84 12.33 2.10
N ALA A 28 21.89 11.74 3.29
CA ALA A 28 22.84 10.69 3.60
C ALA A 28 22.62 9.47 2.70
N THR A 29 23.72 8.93 2.15
CA THR A 29 23.69 7.70 1.37
C THR A 29 24.44 6.58 2.07
N TYR A 30 24.03 5.35 1.80
CA TYR A 30 24.70 4.12 2.19
C TYR A 30 25.17 3.39 0.94
N ILE A 31 26.45 3.04 0.90
CA ILE A 31 26.99 2.14 -0.10
C ILE A 31 27.09 0.77 0.56
N GLU A 32 26.39 -0.21 0.00
CA GLU A 32 26.44 -1.58 0.50
C GLU A 32 27.89 -2.10 0.40
N PRO A 33 28.47 -2.57 1.52
CA PRO A 33 29.81 -3.14 1.51
C PRO A 33 29.81 -4.46 0.76
N ASN A 34 30.99 -4.92 0.35
CA ASN A 34 31.15 -6.19 -0.30
C ASN A 34 30.72 -7.34 0.64
N GLN A 35 29.54 -7.90 0.39
CA GLN A 35 28.95 -8.95 1.22
C GLN A 35 29.76 -10.24 1.18
N PHE A 36 30.50 -10.48 0.09
CA PHE A 36 31.41 -11.62 -0.01
C PHE A 36 32.62 -11.43 0.90
N ASP A 37 33.27 -10.27 0.87
CA ASP A 37 34.42 -9.99 1.74
C ASP A 37 34.05 -10.08 3.23
N ILE A 38 32.85 -9.60 3.60
CA ILE A 38 32.33 -9.75 4.96
C ILE A 38 32.14 -11.23 5.34
N ALA A 39 31.59 -12.03 4.43
CA ALA A 39 31.38 -13.46 4.66
C ALA A 39 32.72 -14.20 4.83
N ILE A 40 33.71 -13.89 3.99
CA ILE A 40 35.06 -14.45 4.07
C ILE A 40 35.74 -14.05 5.38
N LYS A 41 35.72 -12.77 5.76
CA LYS A 41 36.31 -12.30 7.02
C LYS A 41 35.74 -13.02 8.25
N ASN A 42 34.42 -13.21 8.29
CA ASN A 42 33.78 -13.90 9.41
C ASN A 42 34.01 -15.42 9.39
N LEU A 43 34.25 -15.99 8.21
CA LEU A 43 34.69 -17.38 8.04
C LEU A 43 36.15 -17.55 8.53
N GLU A 44 37.05 -16.64 8.17
CA GLU A 44 38.44 -16.61 8.66
C GLU A 44 38.50 -16.50 10.17
N SER A 45 37.66 -15.64 10.77
CA SER A 45 37.62 -15.46 12.23
C SER A 45 36.98 -16.61 13.00
N GLY A 46 36.48 -17.65 12.32
CA GLY A 46 35.83 -18.80 12.95
C GLY A 46 34.51 -18.46 13.66
N MET A 47 33.85 -17.36 13.29
CA MET A 47 32.64 -16.89 14.01
C MET A 47 31.48 -17.88 13.88
N ASN A 48 31.23 -18.38 12.66
CA ASN A 48 30.26 -19.43 12.37
C ASN A 48 30.51 -20.03 10.98
N ASP A 49 31.36 -21.05 10.90
CA ASP A 49 31.82 -21.60 9.63
C ASP A 49 30.67 -22.11 8.75
N VAL A 50 29.70 -22.81 9.34
CA VAL A 50 28.54 -23.36 8.61
C VAL A 50 27.73 -22.24 7.95
N ALA A 51 27.39 -21.19 8.70
CA ALA A 51 26.59 -20.08 8.19
C ALA A 51 27.33 -19.30 7.09
N TYR A 52 28.62 -19.02 7.29
CA TYR A 52 29.39 -18.22 6.34
C TYR A 52 29.84 -19.00 5.10
N LEU A 53 30.04 -20.32 5.19
CA LEU A 53 30.17 -21.18 4.00
C LEU A 53 28.90 -21.14 3.15
N LYS A 54 27.72 -21.31 3.79
CA LYS A 54 26.43 -21.27 3.09
C LYS A 54 26.15 -19.90 2.47
N LYS A 55 26.45 -18.81 3.20
CA LYS A 55 26.32 -17.43 2.69
C LYS A 55 27.26 -17.20 1.50
N SER A 56 28.52 -17.62 1.60
CA SER A 56 29.51 -17.43 0.53
C SER A 56 29.13 -18.21 -0.73
N ASN A 57 28.73 -19.48 -0.60
CA ASN A 57 28.26 -20.27 -1.73
C ASN A 57 27.04 -19.61 -2.41
N LYS A 58 26.05 -19.16 -1.64
CA LYS A 58 24.89 -18.42 -2.19
C LYS A 58 25.33 -17.18 -2.98
N LEU A 59 26.22 -16.36 -2.42
CA LEU A 59 26.72 -15.14 -3.08
C LEU A 59 27.50 -15.45 -4.37
N ILE A 60 28.28 -16.53 -4.38
CA ILE A 60 29.01 -17.02 -5.56
C ILE A 60 28.03 -17.42 -6.67
N ILE A 61 26.99 -18.20 -6.35
CA ILE A 61 26.01 -18.67 -7.34
C ILE A 61 25.16 -17.49 -7.87
N GLU A 62 24.77 -16.56 -7.01
CA GLU A 62 24.11 -15.31 -7.43
C GLU A 62 24.99 -14.49 -8.38
N LEU A 63 26.29 -14.38 -8.09
CA LEU A 63 27.26 -13.71 -8.96
C LEU A 63 27.41 -14.43 -10.30
N LEU A 64 27.53 -15.77 -10.30
CA LEU A 64 27.63 -16.57 -11.52
C LEU A 64 26.42 -16.37 -12.43
N ASN A 65 25.21 -16.31 -11.87
CA ASN A 65 23.98 -16.09 -12.64
C ASN A 65 23.86 -14.65 -13.19
N LYS A 66 24.59 -13.71 -12.61
CA LYS A 66 24.60 -12.30 -13.01
C LYS A 66 25.57 -12.01 -14.16
N ILE A 67 26.74 -12.66 -14.17
CA ILE A 67 27.75 -12.52 -15.23
C ILE A 67 27.19 -13.14 -16.52
N ARG A 68 27.55 -12.60 -17.69
CA ARG A 68 27.10 -13.09 -19.01
C ARG A 68 28.29 -13.30 -19.95
N GLY A 69 28.16 -14.27 -20.86
CA GLY A 69 29.12 -14.52 -21.94
C GLY A 69 30.42 -15.19 -21.46
N VAL A 70 31.52 -14.95 -22.18
CA VAL A 70 32.84 -15.56 -21.90
C VAL A 70 33.28 -15.41 -20.42
N PRO A 71 33.14 -14.25 -19.76
CA PRO A 71 33.49 -14.12 -18.35
C PRO A 71 32.69 -15.03 -17.42
N GLN A 72 31.44 -15.35 -17.78
CA GLN A 72 30.60 -16.27 -16.99
C GLN A 72 31.17 -17.70 -17.06
N GLN A 73 31.56 -18.15 -18.25
CA GLN A 73 32.18 -19.47 -18.44
C GLN A 73 33.53 -19.56 -17.71
N ASN A 74 34.35 -18.51 -17.78
CA ASN A 74 35.63 -18.48 -17.05
C ASN A 74 35.40 -18.58 -15.54
N PHE A 75 34.41 -17.85 -15.02
CA PHE A 75 34.05 -17.93 -13.60
C PHE A 75 33.49 -19.30 -13.23
N TYR A 76 32.63 -19.90 -14.06
CA TYR A 76 32.14 -21.26 -13.88
C TYR A 76 33.30 -22.26 -13.74
N ASN A 77 34.27 -22.22 -14.67
CA ASN A 77 35.43 -23.12 -14.67
C ASN A 77 36.30 -22.94 -13.41
N LEU A 78 36.48 -21.70 -12.95
CA LEU A 78 37.18 -21.40 -11.69
C LEU A 78 36.46 -22.04 -10.49
N LEU A 79 35.13 -21.95 -10.44
CA LEU A 79 34.35 -22.55 -9.35
C LEU A 79 34.35 -24.08 -9.41
N ASP A 80 34.23 -24.66 -10.60
CA ASP A 80 34.20 -26.11 -10.81
C ASP A 80 35.52 -26.77 -10.42
N SER A 81 36.64 -26.21 -10.89
CA SER A 81 38.00 -26.69 -10.55
C SER A 81 38.33 -26.63 -9.06
N ASN A 82 37.57 -25.87 -8.26
CA ASN A 82 37.73 -25.75 -6.81
C ASN A 82 36.54 -26.32 -6.01
N LEU A 83 35.62 -27.04 -6.67
CA LEU A 83 34.45 -27.69 -6.06
C LEU A 83 33.47 -26.73 -5.35
N LEU A 84 33.36 -25.49 -5.83
CA LEU A 84 32.53 -24.42 -5.22
C LEU A 84 31.15 -24.25 -5.87
N LEU A 85 30.80 -25.05 -6.89
CA LEU A 85 29.50 -24.96 -7.56
C LEU A 85 28.33 -25.41 -6.68
N LYS A 86 28.59 -26.30 -5.71
CA LYS A 86 27.59 -26.85 -4.80
C LYS A 86 28.03 -26.64 -3.37
N TYR A 87 27.07 -26.38 -2.48
CA TYR A 87 27.35 -26.18 -1.07
C TYR A 87 27.95 -27.44 -0.43
N GLU A 88 27.45 -28.61 -0.81
CA GLU A 88 27.85 -29.92 -0.28
C GLU A 88 29.33 -30.25 -0.53
N THR A 89 29.93 -29.66 -1.56
CA THR A 89 31.33 -29.86 -1.95
C THR A 89 32.23 -28.68 -1.54
N THR A 90 31.65 -27.59 -1.05
CA THR A 90 32.38 -26.37 -0.66
C THR A 90 33.05 -26.59 0.71
N THR A 91 34.39 -26.59 0.76
CA THR A 91 35.14 -26.60 2.03
C THR A 91 35.63 -25.20 2.36
N LYS A 92 35.91 -24.96 3.65
CA LYS A 92 36.48 -23.69 4.13
C LYS A 92 37.82 -23.40 3.46
N GLU A 93 38.68 -24.41 3.38
CA GLU A 93 40.00 -24.32 2.78
C GLU A 93 39.94 -23.97 1.28
N SER A 94 39.09 -24.65 0.52
CA SER A 94 38.96 -24.39 -0.93
C SER A 94 38.40 -22.99 -1.20
N LEU A 95 37.42 -22.56 -0.41
CA LEU A 95 36.82 -21.23 -0.53
C LEU A 95 37.82 -20.13 -0.17
N LEU A 96 38.54 -20.25 0.95
CA LEU A 96 39.52 -19.23 1.38
C LEU A 96 40.69 -19.13 0.39
N LYS A 97 41.13 -20.25 -0.19
CA LYS A 97 42.22 -20.30 -1.17
C LYS A 97 41.97 -19.38 -2.37
N ILE A 98 40.74 -19.36 -2.89
CA ILE A 98 40.40 -18.56 -4.09
C ILE A 98 39.54 -17.33 -3.78
N ALA A 99 39.30 -17.04 -2.50
CA ALA A 99 38.54 -15.86 -2.07
C ALA A 99 39.05 -14.53 -2.65
N PRO A 100 40.37 -14.27 -2.78
CA PRO A 100 40.86 -13.04 -3.40
C PRO A 100 40.41 -12.88 -4.87
N GLU A 101 40.43 -13.97 -5.65
CA GLU A 101 39.98 -13.97 -7.05
C GLU A 101 38.47 -13.76 -7.16
N ILE A 102 37.69 -14.46 -6.33
CA ILE A 102 36.24 -14.28 -6.27
C ILE A 102 35.91 -12.85 -5.85
N SER A 103 36.62 -12.27 -4.87
CA SER A 103 36.39 -10.89 -4.41
C SER A 103 36.62 -9.86 -5.51
N ALA A 104 37.67 -10.04 -6.33
CA ALA A 104 37.94 -9.17 -7.48
C ALA A 104 36.81 -9.25 -8.52
N ILE A 105 36.32 -10.45 -8.83
CA ILE A 105 35.18 -10.65 -9.73
C ILE A 105 33.91 -10.07 -9.11
N TYR A 106 33.66 -10.31 -7.83
CA TYR A 106 32.50 -9.81 -7.09
C TYR A 106 32.47 -8.28 -7.15
N SER A 107 33.58 -7.60 -6.87
CA SER A 107 33.68 -6.13 -6.92
C SER A 107 33.48 -5.57 -8.33
N LYS A 108 33.93 -6.29 -9.37
CA LYS A 108 33.74 -5.88 -10.78
C LYS A 108 32.28 -5.95 -11.22
N TYR A 109 31.54 -6.95 -10.78
CA TYR A 109 30.17 -7.22 -11.26
C TYR A 109 29.07 -6.82 -10.27
N THR A 110 29.41 -6.45 -9.04
CA THR A 110 28.46 -5.84 -8.09
C THR A 110 28.57 -4.32 -8.14
N ARG A 111 27.46 -3.67 -8.50
CA ARG A 111 27.40 -2.21 -8.58
C ARG A 111 27.28 -1.65 -7.16
N ARG A 112 28.27 -0.86 -6.75
CA ARG A 112 28.26 -0.11 -5.49
C ARG A 112 27.54 1.23 -5.70
N ILE A 113 26.22 1.16 -5.90
CA ILE A 113 25.40 2.37 -6.08
C ILE A 113 25.03 2.91 -4.70
N PRO A 114 25.32 4.19 -4.40
CA PRO A 114 24.84 4.84 -3.19
C PRO A 114 23.31 4.79 -3.12
N ARG A 115 22.78 4.30 -1.99
CA ARG A 115 21.33 4.28 -1.71
C ARG A 115 21.00 5.33 -0.66
N GLN A 116 19.93 6.08 -0.84
CA GLN A 116 19.47 7.05 0.18
C GLN A 116 19.11 6.33 1.48
N ARG A 117 19.53 6.90 2.62
CA ARG A 117 19.13 6.44 3.94
C ARG A 117 17.84 7.13 4.33
N TYR A 118 16.89 6.38 4.87
CA TYR A 118 15.67 6.93 5.42
C TYR A 118 15.41 6.38 6.83
N VAL A 119 14.78 7.20 7.65
CA VAL A 119 14.21 6.81 8.94
C VAL A 119 12.73 6.54 8.72
N ASP A 120 12.28 5.38 9.18
CA ASP A 120 10.90 4.94 9.03
C ASP A 120 10.24 4.73 10.40
N PHE A 121 9.37 5.67 10.77
CA PHE A 121 8.42 5.48 11.87
C PHE A 121 7.22 4.69 11.36
N ASN A 122 7.39 3.39 11.15
CA ASN A 122 6.44 2.57 10.40
C ASN A 122 5.03 2.51 11.03
N GLN A 123 4.91 2.69 12.35
CA GLN A 123 3.64 2.77 13.07
C GLN A 123 2.93 4.13 12.94
N GLY A 124 3.57 5.09 12.28
CA GLY A 124 3.11 6.48 12.18
C GLY A 124 3.30 7.27 13.47
N VAL A 125 3.07 8.57 13.36
CA VAL A 125 3.04 9.51 14.47
C VAL A 125 1.61 10.03 14.68
N ASP A 126 1.28 10.35 15.92
CA ASP A 126 0.02 10.95 16.32
C ASP A 126 0.02 12.44 15.97
N ALA A 127 -0.92 12.85 15.13
CA ALA A 127 -1.13 14.24 14.76
C ALA A 127 -1.32 15.17 15.97
N ARG A 128 -1.91 14.68 17.06
CA ARG A 128 -2.19 15.47 18.27
C ARG A 128 -0.94 15.86 19.03
N LEU A 129 0.14 15.10 18.89
CA LEU A 129 1.40 15.37 19.56
C LEU A 129 2.32 16.26 18.72
N ILE A 130 2.06 16.42 17.41
CA ILE A 130 2.88 17.27 16.55
C ILE A 130 2.72 18.74 16.96
N ASN A 131 3.86 19.38 17.22
CA ASN A 131 3.99 20.78 17.55
C ASN A 131 5.24 21.37 16.89
N LYS A 132 5.50 22.66 17.09
CA LYS A 132 6.65 23.35 16.46
C LYS A 132 8.00 22.73 16.85
N GLN A 133 8.18 22.34 18.10
CA GLN A 133 9.47 21.82 18.59
C GLN A 133 9.77 20.43 18.01
N ASN A 134 8.82 19.50 18.08
CA ASN A 134 9.09 18.14 17.63
C ASN A 134 9.12 17.99 16.11
N ILE A 135 8.37 18.80 15.36
CA ILE A 135 8.45 18.79 13.89
C ILE A 135 9.79 19.35 13.39
N GLU A 136 10.35 20.36 14.07
CA GLU A 136 11.68 20.88 13.80
C GLU A 136 12.73 19.77 13.99
N LEU A 137 12.60 18.96 15.05
CA LEU A 137 13.48 17.80 15.27
C LEU A 137 13.30 16.71 14.19
N LEU A 138 12.07 16.33 13.86
CA LEU A 138 11.77 15.39 12.77
C LEU A 138 12.37 15.87 11.45
N SER A 139 12.38 17.18 11.21
CA SER A 139 12.95 17.75 9.98
C SER A 139 14.47 17.60 9.85
N LYS A 140 15.20 17.25 10.92
CA LYS A 140 16.65 17.05 10.87
C LYS A 140 17.06 15.70 10.29
N ILE A 141 16.17 14.71 10.34
CA ILE A 141 16.43 13.34 9.92
C ILE A 141 15.78 13.05 8.55
N PRO A 142 16.30 12.09 7.77
CA PRO A 142 15.78 11.79 6.44
C PRO A 142 14.51 10.93 6.55
N ILE A 143 13.35 11.54 6.75
CA ILE A 143 12.06 10.83 6.76
C ILE A 143 11.44 10.89 5.37
N ASN A 144 11.03 9.74 4.83
CA ASN A 144 10.29 9.68 3.56
C ASN A 144 9.52 8.35 3.42
N PRO A 145 8.18 8.33 3.53
CA PRO A 145 7.30 9.43 3.93
C PRO A 145 7.17 9.58 5.47
N LEU A 146 6.76 10.76 5.93
CA LEU A 146 6.28 10.94 7.31
C LEU A 146 4.84 10.41 7.41
N ARG A 147 4.65 9.35 8.18
CA ARG A 147 3.34 8.73 8.40
C ARG A 147 2.61 9.44 9.54
N ILE A 148 1.47 10.07 9.29
CA ILE A 148 0.63 10.73 10.32
C ILE A 148 -0.74 10.04 10.33
N ALA A 149 -1.17 9.49 11.47
CA ALA A 149 -2.45 8.78 11.55
C ALA A 149 -3.66 9.73 11.40
N PHE A 150 -4.71 9.27 10.69
CA PHE A 150 -5.98 10.01 10.54
C PHE A 150 -7.20 9.07 10.60
N ASP A 151 -7.34 8.33 11.69
CA ASP A 151 -8.37 7.28 11.83
C ASP A 151 -9.77 7.81 12.16
N SER A 152 -9.94 9.10 12.47
CA SER A 152 -11.25 9.67 12.82
C SER A 152 -11.34 11.16 12.52
N MET A 153 -12.50 11.61 12.06
CA MET A 153 -12.82 13.02 11.86
C MET A 153 -12.71 13.85 13.15
N LYS A 154 -12.75 13.22 14.34
CA LYS A 154 -12.46 13.90 15.62
C LYS A 154 -11.09 14.57 15.65
N TYR A 155 -10.14 14.09 14.84
CA TYR A 155 -8.78 14.59 14.79
C TYR A 155 -8.50 15.46 13.57
N GLU A 156 -9.52 15.89 12.83
CA GLU A 156 -9.37 16.75 11.65
C GLU A 156 -8.49 17.97 11.92
N LYS A 157 -8.81 18.78 12.95
CA LYS A 157 -8.04 19.99 13.27
C LYS A 157 -6.58 19.67 13.64
N PRO A 158 -6.29 18.75 14.59
CA PRO A 158 -4.92 18.31 14.84
C PRO A 158 -4.20 17.80 13.60
N TYR A 159 -4.88 17.04 12.74
CA TYR A 159 -4.33 16.45 11.53
C TYR A 159 -3.91 17.52 10.51
N ILE A 160 -4.81 18.44 10.17
CA ILE A 160 -4.54 19.55 9.25
C ILE A 160 -3.37 20.39 9.76
N ASN A 161 -3.36 20.71 11.07
CA ASN A 161 -2.26 21.46 11.68
C ASN A 161 -0.93 20.70 11.59
N ALA A 162 -0.92 19.40 11.88
CA ALA A 162 0.27 18.56 11.81
C ALA A 162 0.86 18.50 10.39
N VAL A 163 0.01 18.29 9.38
CA VAL A 163 0.41 18.29 7.96
C VAL A 163 0.95 19.65 7.55
N THR A 164 0.28 20.74 7.95
CA THR A 164 0.72 22.11 7.66
C THR A 164 2.07 22.41 8.28
N LEU A 165 2.30 22.01 9.53
CA LEU A 165 3.59 22.16 10.21
C LEU A 165 4.69 21.33 9.54
N ALA A 166 4.38 20.10 9.12
CA ALA A 166 5.31 19.25 8.39
C ALA A 166 5.75 19.91 7.08
N ALA A 167 4.79 20.39 6.27
CA ALA A 167 5.06 21.09 5.01
C ALA A 167 5.92 22.35 5.21
N ARG A 168 5.59 23.18 6.21
CA ARG A 168 6.37 24.38 6.56
C ARG A 168 7.81 24.09 6.98
N ASN A 169 8.08 22.89 7.49
CA ASN A 169 9.42 22.43 7.87
C ASN A 169 10.10 21.59 6.77
N GLY A 170 9.58 21.62 5.54
CA GLY A 170 10.15 20.94 4.38
C GLY A 170 9.96 19.42 4.37
N ILE A 171 9.01 18.90 5.14
CA ILE A 171 8.59 17.49 5.09
C ILE A 171 7.40 17.39 4.13
N ASN A 172 7.71 17.26 2.84
CA ASN A 172 6.72 17.38 1.76
C ASN A 172 6.22 16.02 1.24
N HIS A 173 6.70 14.91 1.81
CA HIS A 173 6.24 13.56 1.48
C HIS A 173 5.66 12.91 2.74
N LEU A 174 4.35 12.72 2.72
CA LEU A 174 3.56 12.23 3.83
C LEU A 174 2.75 11.02 3.42
N SER A 175 2.32 10.25 4.41
CA SER A 175 1.32 9.23 4.21
C SER A 175 0.48 9.03 5.45
N ASN A 176 -0.62 8.32 5.30
CA ASN A 176 -1.48 7.95 6.43
C ASN A 176 -2.12 6.59 6.18
N TYR A 177 -2.17 5.80 7.25
CA TYR A 177 -3.14 4.73 7.35
C TYR A 177 -4.43 5.34 7.86
N LEU A 178 -5.55 4.94 7.26
CA LEU A 178 -6.86 5.34 7.72
C LEU A 178 -7.76 4.12 7.80
N LEU A 179 -8.31 3.90 8.99
CA LEU A 179 -9.26 2.82 9.22
C LEU A 179 -10.68 3.26 8.86
N TYR A 180 -11.44 2.37 8.23
CA TYR A 180 -12.89 2.50 8.03
C TYR A 180 -13.59 1.23 8.50
N ASN A 181 -14.91 1.22 8.66
CA ASN A 181 -15.68 0.06 9.15
C ASN A 181 -15.50 -0.23 10.66
N ASP A 182 -15.21 0.78 11.47
CA ASP A 182 -15.31 0.66 12.93
C ASP A 182 -16.62 1.29 13.41
N ASN A 183 -16.52 2.43 14.11
CA ASN A 183 -17.65 3.23 14.58
C ASN A 183 -17.91 4.44 13.67
N ASP A 184 -17.13 4.62 12.62
CA ASP A 184 -17.25 5.70 11.64
C ASP A 184 -18.42 5.45 10.68
N LYS A 185 -19.07 6.52 10.24
CA LYS A 185 -20.00 6.44 9.10
C LYS A 185 -19.22 6.36 7.78
N PRO A 186 -19.76 5.73 6.72
CA PRO A 186 -19.12 5.71 5.41
C PRO A 186 -18.66 7.08 4.89
N VAL A 187 -19.45 8.13 5.12
CA VAL A 187 -19.12 9.51 4.73
C VAL A 187 -17.81 10.02 5.36
N GLU A 188 -17.47 9.57 6.56
CA GLU A 188 -16.24 10.02 7.23
C GLU A 188 -14.99 9.46 6.55
N LEU A 189 -15.07 8.31 5.87
CA LEU A 189 -13.99 7.83 5.01
C LEU A 189 -13.77 8.81 3.84
N TYR A 190 -14.85 9.23 3.17
CA TYR A 190 -14.80 10.19 2.07
C TYR A 190 -14.18 11.52 2.52
N GLN A 191 -14.66 12.08 3.63
CA GLN A 191 -14.17 13.35 4.17
C GLN A 191 -12.67 13.32 4.46
N ARG A 192 -12.19 12.27 5.14
CA ARG A 192 -10.75 12.11 5.44
C ARG A 192 -9.90 12.00 4.17
N LEU A 193 -10.37 11.27 3.18
CA LEU A 193 -9.68 11.16 1.88
C LEU A 193 -9.66 12.49 1.14
N LYS A 194 -10.80 13.19 1.10
CA LYS A 194 -10.93 14.51 0.46
C LYS A 194 -9.97 15.52 1.07
N ILE A 195 -9.91 15.62 2.41
CA ILE A 195 -8.97 16.48 3.13
C ILE A 195 -7.52 16.23 2.68
N ASN A 196 -7.11 14.96 2.56
CA ASN A 196 -5.76 14.62 2.12
C ASN A 196 -5.46 15.09 0.69
N VAL A 197 -6.41 14.87 -0.22
CA VAL A 197 -6.26 15.28 -1.63
C VAL A 197 -6.22 16.80 -1.76
N GLU A 198 -7.04 17.51 -0.99
CA GLU A 198 -7.07 18.98 -0.96
C GLU A 198 -5.78 19.55 -0.38
N LEU A 199 -5.29 19.03 0.75
CA LEU A 199 -4.02 19.43 1.35
C LEU A 199 -2.82 19.22 0.42
N CYS A 200 -2.83 18.19 -0.43
CA CYS A 200 -1.78 18.00 -1.44
C CYS A 200 -1.67 19.19 -2.38
N GLU A 201 -2.80 19.77 -2.80
CA GLU A 201 -2.83 20.90 -3.73
C GLU A 201 -2.58 22.23 -3.01
N GLU A 202 -3.21 22.43 -1.85
CA GLU A 202 -3.11 23.68 -1.08
C GLU A 202 -1.69 23.95 -0.59
N LEU A 203 -0.96 22.90 -0.20
CA LEU A 203 0.39 23.00 0.36
C LEU A 203 1.50 22.61 -0.63
N ASP A 204 1.13 22.19 -1.85
CA ASP A 204 2.02 21.59 -2.86
C ASP A 204 2.94 20.48 -2.29
N ILE A 205 2.32 19.52 -1.62
CA ILE A 205 2.98 18.36 -1.01
C ILE A 205 2.38 17.05 -1.54
N ALA A 206 3.05 15.93 -1.28
CA ALA A 206 2.56 14.61 -1.61
C ALA A 206 2.08 13.90 -0.34
N ILE A 207 0.77 13.64 -0.25
CA ILE A 207 0.20 12.79 0.80
C ILE A 207 -0.39 11.54 0.14
N TYR A 208 0.00 10.37 0.64
CA TYR A 208 -0.57 9.09 0.21
C TYR A 208 -1.39 8.44 1.33
N SER A 209 -2.69 8.32 1.11
CA SER A 209 -3.63 7.65 1.98
C SER A 209 -3.79 6.18 1.63
N PHE A 210 -3.78 5.33 2.66
CA PHE A 210 -3.96 3.89 2.57
C PHE A 210 -5.18 3.46 3.39
N PRO A 211 -6.39 3.45 2.78
CA PRO A 211 -7.61 3.00 3.45
C PRO A 211 -7.55 1.52 3.78
N MET A 212 -7.84 1.18 5.03
CA MET A 212 -7.85 -0.20 5.52
C MET A 212 -9.16 -0.49 6.24
N LYS A 213 -9.78 -1.62 5.89
CA LYS A 213 -10.98 -2.09 6.59
C LYS A 213 -10.57 -2.50 8.02
N PHE A 214 -11.21 -1.90 9.01
CA PHE A 214 -11.06 -2.28 10.41
C PHE A 214 -11.59 -3.70 10.64
N HIS A 215 -10.83 -4.44 11.44
CA HIS A 215 -11.16 -5.76 11.93
C HIS A 215 -10.77 -5.84 13.42
N PRO A 216 -11.70 -6.18 14.33
CA PRO A 216 -11.38 -6.30 15.75
C PRO A 216 -10.26 -7.32 16.00
N ILE A 217 -9.28 -6.98 16.83
CA ILE A 217 -8.22 -7.92 17.23
C ILE A 217 -8.51 -8.59 18.58
N MET A 218 -9.53 -8.11 19.29
CA MET A 218 -9.95 -8.61 20.61
C MET A 218 -11.47 -8.83 20.63
N GLY A 219 -11.96 -9.54 21.65
CA GLY A 219 -13.39 -9.79 21.84
C GLY A 219 -13.94 -10.94 20.99
N LYS A 220 -15.28 -11.02 20.93
CA LYS A 220 -16.02 -12.10 20.26
C LYS A 220 -15.81 -12.13 18.74
N ASP A 221 -15.65 -10.96 18.13
CA ASP A 221 -15.58 -10.80 16.68
C ASP A 221 -14.15 -10.91 16.12
N ARG A 222 -13.14 -11.18 16.95
CA ARG A 222 -11.72 -11.19 16.54
C ARG A 222 -11.37 -12.17 15.42
N PHE A 223 -12.19 -13.22 15.24
CA PHE A 223 -12.03 -14.20 14.17
C PHE A 223 -13.07 -14.04 13.04
N ASN A 224 -14.01 -13.11 13.17
CA ASN A 224 -15.07 -12.88 12.19
C ASN A 224 -14.55 -12.02 11.02
N ARG A 225 -14.02 -12.66 9.97
CA ARG A 225 -13.51 -11.96 8.77
C ARG A 225 -14.57 -11.10 8.07
N ASP A 226 -15.84 -11.41 8.28
CA ASP A 226 -16.99 -10.69 7.76
C ASP A 226 -17.51 -9.61 8.72
N TYR A 227 -16.71 -9.20 9.70
CA TYR A 227 -17.06 -8.11 10.61
C TYR A 227 -17.51 -6.85 9.85
N LEU A 228 -18.65 -6.30 10.27
CA LEU A 228 -19.23 -5.06 9.78
C LEU A 228 -19.38 -4.09 10.95
N GLY A 229 -18.88 -2.87 10.76
CA GLY A 229 -19.05 -1.77 11.69
C GLY A 229 -20.50 -1.29 11.73
N LYS A 230 -20.86 -0.51 12.76
CA LYS A 230 -22.26 -0.13 13.05
C LYS A 230 -23.02 0.50 11.88
N TYR A 231 -22.33 1.30 11.07
CA TYR A 231 -22.92 2.06 9.96
C TYR A 231 -22.61 1.48 8.58
N TRP A 232 -22.04 0.27 8.55
CA TRP A 232 -21.55 -0.37 7.33
C TRP A 232 -22.35 -1.62 7.02
N ASN A 233 -22.60 -1.84 5.74
CA ASN A 233 -23.18 -3.06 5.22
C ASN A 233 -22.20 -3.72 4.23
N ARG A 234 -22.50 -4.94 3.82
CA ARG A 234 -21.62 -5.71 2.94
C ARG A 234 -21.40 -5.01 1.59
N LYS A 235 -22.45 -4.40 1.02
CA LYS A 235 -22.37 -3.66 -0.25
C LYS A 235 -21.37 -2.50 -0.16
N TYR A 236 -21.46 -1.67 0.88
CA TYR A 236 -20.59 -0.50 1.04
C TYR A 236 -19.12 -0.91 1.14
N ILE A 237 -18.83 -1.97 1.90
CA ILE A 237 -17.47 -2.52 2.00
C ILE A 237 -16.97 -3.00 0.63
N ARG A 238 -17.81 -3.69 -0.14
CA ARG A 238 -17.46 -4.18 -1.48
C ARG A 238 -17.26 -3.05 -2.49
N ALA A 239 -18.08 -2.01 -2.44
CA ALA A 239 -17.93 -0.82 -3.26
C ALA A 239 -16.59 -0.12 -2.98
N VAL A 240 -16.27 0.16 -1.71
CA VAL A 240 -14.97 0.74 -1.33
C VAL A 240 -13.82 -0.15 -1.78
N GLN A 241 -13.90 -1.47 -1.59
CA GLN A 241 -12.87 -2.41 -2.06
C GLN A 241 -12.70 -2.39 -3.58
N ALA A 242 -13.79 -2.26 -4.36
CA ALA A 242 -13.73 -2.14 -5.80
C ALA A 242 -13.05 -0.83 -6.23
N ILE A 243 -13.38 0.29 -5.58
CA ILE A 243 -12.68 1.58 -5.78
C ILE A 243 -11.19 1.44 -5.47
N LEU A 244 -10.85 0.84 -4.32
CA LEU A 244 -9.46 0.61 -3.92
C LEU A 244 -8.72 -0.31 -4.90
N ASN A 245 -9.38 -1.31 -5.48
CA ASN A 245 -8.77 -2.16 -6.49
C ASN A 245 -8.41 -1.37 -7.75
N ALA A 246 -9.33 -0.52 -8.23
CA ALA A 246 -9.10 0.34 -9.38
C ALA A 246 -7.98 1.38 -9.15
N THR A 247 -7.83 1.84 -7.91
CA THR A 247 -6.78 2.80 -7.50
C THR A 247 -5.48 2.13 -7.01
N LYS A 248 -5.37 0.80 -7.05
CA LYS A 248 -4.23 0.01 -6.53
C LYS A 248 -3.97 0.22 -5.03
N GLY A 249 -5.02 0.49 -4.26
CA GLY A 249 -5.01 0.56 -2.80
C GLY A 249 -4.34 1.80 -2.21
N LYS A 250 -4.02 2.80 -3.05
CA LYS A 250 -3.41 4.06 -2.61
C LYS A 250 -4.15 5.24 -3.23
N ILE A 251 -4.50 6.21 -2.39
CA ILE A 251 -5.11 7.47 -2.82
C ILE A 251 -4.08 8.56 -2.59
N GLY A 252 -3.80 9.37 -3.61
CA GLY A 252 -2.79 10.43 -3.53
C GLY A 252 -3.23 11.68 -4.27
N ARG A 253 -2.26 12.47 -4.74
CA ARG A 253 -2.51 13.71 -5.49
C ARG A 253 -3.38 13.48 -6.73
N GLY A 254 -4.26 14.44 -7.01
CA GLY A 254 -5.08 14.50 -8.23
C GLY A 254 -6.57 14.51 -7.92
N LYS A 255 -7.15 15.71 -7.76
CA LYS A 255 -8.60 15.90 -7.51
C LYS A 255 -9.49 15.21 -8.54
N SER A 256 -9.18 15.36 -9.82
CA SER A 256 -9.99 14.75 -10.89
C SER A 256 -10.09 13.22 -10.77
N PHE A 257 -8.98 12.56 -10.42
CA PHE A 257 -8.97 11.13 -10.19
C PHE A 257 -9.74 10.74 -8.92
N PHE A 258 -9.56 11.51 -7.84
CA PHE A 258 -10.27 11.29 -6.58
C PHE A 258 -11.79 11.43 -6.76
N TYR A 259 -12.27 12.54 -7.32
CA TYR A 259 -13.69 12.77 -7.50
C TYR A 259 -14.31 11.82 -8.53
N LYS A 260 -13.56 11.36 -9.55
CA LYS A 260 -14.03 10.28 -10.42
C LYS A 260 -14.23 8.96 -9.67
N ALA A 261 -13.33 8.64 -8.74
CA ALA A 261 -13.33 7.38 -8.01
C ALA A 261 -14.35 7.35 -6.86
N PHE A 262 -14.46 8.45 -6.11
CA PHE A 262 -15.27 8.54 -4.89
C PHE A 262 -16.51 9.43 -5.03
N GLY A 263 -16.67 10.17 -6.12
CA GLY A 263 -17.73 11.16 -6.32
C GLY A 263 -17.27 12.58 -6.01
N GLU A 264 -17.95 13.57 -6.58
CA GLU A 264 -17.66 15.00 -6.41
C GLU A 264 -17.99 15.51 -5.00
N ASP A 265 -18.97 14.90 -4.35
CA ASP A 265 -19.43 15.26 -3.02
C ASP A 265 -19.88 14.05 -2.19
N GLU A 266 -20.20 14.31 -0.92
CA GLU A 266 -20.67 13.29 0.03
C GLU A 266 -21.95 12.59 -0.44
N SER A 267 -22.84 13.32 -1.13
CA SER A 267 -24.10 12.77 -1.62
C SER A 267 -23.85 11.81 -2.78
N GLU A 268 -23.00 12.17 -3.74
CA GLU A 268 -22.65 11.26 -4.83
C GLU A 268 -21.97 10.01 -4.28
N PHE A 269 -21.03 10.17 -3.33
CA PHE A 269 -20.37 9.03 -2.70
C PHE A 269 -21.39 8.06 -2.07
N LEU A 270 -22.25 8.58 -1.18
CA LEU A 270 -23.19 7.77 -0.40
C LEU A 270 -24.33 7.19 -1.26
N ASN A 271 -24.92 8.00 -2.13
CA ASN A 271 -26.18 7.66 -2.80
C ASN A 271 -25.97 7.00 -4.17
N LYS A 272 -24.77 7.12 -4.76
CA LYS A 272 -24.45 6.57 -6.08
C LYS A 272 -23.27 5.62 -6.04
N LEU A 273 -22.10 6.06 -5.59
CA LEU A 273 -20.88 5.23 -5.68
C LEU A 273 -20.99 3.98 -4.78
N LEU A 274 -21.50 4.11 -3.55
CA LEU A 274 -21.63 2.96 -2.66
C LEU A 274 -22.71 1.95 -3.11
N TYR A 275 -23.74 2.40 -3.83
CA TYR A 275 -24.78 1.53 -4.37
C TYR A 275 -24.45 0.98 -5.76
N MET A 276 -23.55 1.59 -6.52
CA MET A 276 -23.17 1.14 -7.87
C MET A 276 -22.69 -0.33 -7.89
N PRO A 277 -23.05 -1.14 -8.91
CA PRO A 277 -22.51 -2.48 -9.07
C PRO A 277 -20.97 -2.49 -9.02
N GLU A 278 -20.37 -3.44 -8.30
CA GLU A 278 -18.90 -3.52 -8.12
C GLU A 278 -18.16 -3.63 -9.45
N THR A 279 -18.75 -4.33 -10.43
CA THR A 279 -18.20 -4.46 -11.78
C THR A 279 -18.18 -3.12 -12.50
N TYR A 280 -19.18 -2.27 -12.28
CA TYR A 280 -19.26 -0.93 -12.86
C TYR A 280 -18.25 0.02 -12.21
N ILE A 281 -17.96 -0.16 -10.92
CA ILE A 281 -16.88 0.58 -10.26
C ILE A 281 -15.52 0.15 -10.82
N LEU A 282 -15.27 -1.14 -10.93
CA LEU A 282 -13.99 -1.68 -11.36
C LEU A 282 -13.65 -1.34 -12.82
N TYR A 283 -14.62 -1.44 -13.71
CA TYR A 283 -14.47 -1.16 -15.14
C TYR A 283 -15.22 0.12 -15.54
N ARG A 284 -15.09 1.17 -14.71
CA ARG A 284 -15.90 2.38 -14.79
C ARG A 284 -15.96 3.03 -16.16
N LEU A 285 -14.81 3.27 -16.79
CA LEU A 285 -14.76 3.91 -18.10
C LEU A 285 -15.45 3.07 -19.18
N PHE A 286 -15.32 1.75 -19.11
CA PHE A 286 -15.94 0.83 -20.07
C PHE A 286 -17.48 0.83 -19.94
N PHE A 287 -18.02 0.69 -18.72
CA PHE A 287 -19.47 0.67 -18.51
C PHE A 287 -20.15 2.02 -18.75
N GLU A 288 -19.42 3.12 -18.57
CA GLU A 288 -19.84 4.45 -18.99
C GLU A 288 -19.87 4.58 -20.52
N GLU A 289 -18.83 4.12 -21.22
CA GLU A 289 -18.73 4.18 -22.69
C GLU A 289 -19.89 3.44 -23.39
N ILE A 290 -20.28 2.27 -22.87
CA ILE A 290 -21.40 1.49 -23.44
C ILE A 290 -22.79 1.91 -22.91
N GLY A 291 -22.85 2.96 -22.07
CA GLY A 291 -24.10 3.55 -21.55
C GLY A 291 -24.82 2.73 -20.48
N LEU A 292 -24.25 1.63 -19.99
CA LEU A 292 -24.89 0.80 -18.95
C LEU A 292 -24.91 1.47 -17.58
N THR A 293 -23.87 2.26 -17.25
CA THR A 293 -23.85 3.04 -15.99
C THR A 293 -25.00 4.06 -15.94
N GLU A 294 -25.28 4.74 -17.05
CA GLU A 294 -26.37 5.71 -17.14
C GLU A 294 -27.74 5.01 -17.06
N LYS A 295 -27.93 3.90 -17.78
CA LYS A 295 -29.16 3.09 -17.70
C LYS A 295 -29.46 2.63 -16.28
N TRP A 296 -28.48 2.07 -15.59
CA TRP A 296 -28.62 1.67 -14.18
C TRP A 296 -29.06 2.85 -13.30
N TRP A 297 -28.38 3.98 -13.45
CA TRP A 297 -28.63 5.14 -12.60
C TRP A 297 -30.01 5.76 -12.84
N ASN A 298 -30.46 5.80 -14.10
CA ASN A 298 -31.79 6.27 -14.46
C ASN A 298 -32.88 5.33 -13.90
N SER A 299 -32.72 4.02 -14.06
CA SER A 299 -33.65 3.02 -13.50
C SER A 299 -33.72 3.10 -11.97
N TYR A 300 -32.58 3.28 -11.30
CA TYR A 300 -32.52 3.40 -9.84
C TYR A 300 -33.19 4.69 -9.34
N ASN A 301 -33.05 5.80 -10.07
CA ASN A 301 -33.67 7.08 -9.69
C ASN A 301 -35.14 7.20 -10.05
N SER A 302 -35.65 6.40 -11.00
CA SER A 302 -37.08 6.38 -11.32
C SER A 302 -37.93 5.66 -10.27
N LEU A 303 -37.32 4.92 -9.35
CA LEU A 303 -38.05 4.20 -8.29
C LEU A 303 -38.75 5.16 -7.33
N GLY A 304 -39.99 4.83 -6.96
CA GLY A 304 -40.68 5.52 -5.87
C GLY A 304 -40.01 5.28 -4.52
N GLU A 305 -40.34 6.06 -3.50
CA GLU A 305 -39.70 5.98 -2.18
C GLU A 305 -39.77 4.58 -1.55
N ASN A 306 -40.93 3.94 -1.60
CA ASN A 306 -41.11 2.58 -1.09
C ASN A 306 -40.26 1.55 -1.85
N GLU A 307 -40.24 1.62 -3.18
CA GLU A 307 -39.45 0.72 -4.02
C GLU A 307 -37.95 0.95 -3.84
N LYS A 308 -37.53 2.21 -3.67
CA LYS A 308 -36.14 2.56 -3.39
C LYS A 308 -35.68 2.04 -2.04
N ASN A 309 -36.53 2.12 -1.01
CA ASN A 309 -36.26 1.54 0.30
C ASN A 309 -36.12 0.01 0.24
N GLU A 310 -36.99 -0.67 -0.50
CA GLU A 310 -36.90 -2.12 -0.73
C GLU A 310 -35.62 -2.48 -1.52
N THR A 311 -35.37 -1.77 -2.62
CA THR A 311 -34.19 -1.94 -3.48
C THR A 311 -32.90 -1.78 -2.69
N ASN A 312 -32.81 -0.76 -1.83
CA ASN A 312 -31.64 -0.53 -0.99
C ASN A 312 -31.41 -1.69 -0.03
N ARG A 313 -32.45 -2.19 0.65
CA ARG A 313 -32.32 -3.37 1.53
C ARG A 313 -31.79 -4.59 0.79
N ILE A 314 -32.26 -4.83 -0.43
CA ILE A 314 -31.79 -5.93 -1.27
C ILE A 314 -30.32 -5.73 -1.64
N ILE A 315 -29.96 -4.55 -2.17
CA ILE A 315 -28.59 -4.23 -2.61
C ILE A 315 -27.60 -4.33 -1.44
N GLU A 316 -27.96 -3.85 -0.26
CA GLU A 316 -27.12 -3.83 0.94
C GLU A 316 -26.73 -5.23 1.45
N SER A 317 -27.57 -6.24 1.18
CA SER A 317 -27.27 -7.65 1.46
C SER A 317 -26.11 -8.18 0.61
N ASN A 318 -25.87 -7.55 -0.56
CA ASN A 318 -24.85 -7.90 -1.53
C ASN A 318 -24.92 -9.37 -1.98
N ASN A 319 -26.13 -9.85 -2.27
CA ASN A 319 -26.39 -11.17 -2.83
C ASN A 319 -27.36 -11.04 -4.02
N PHE A 320 -26.88 -11.37 -5.22
CA PHE A 320 -27.60 -11.16 -6.48
C PHE A 320 -27.76 -12.44 -7.31
N SER A 321 -27.65 -13.61 -6.68
CA SER A 321 -27.63 -14.90 -7.40
C SER A 321 -28.99 -15.30 -8.02
N ASN A 322 -30.11 -14.80 -7.50
CA ASN A 322 -31.46 -15.08 -8.01
C ASN A 322 -32.37 -13.86 -7.83
N VAL A 323 -32.12 -12.80 -8.61
CA VAL A 323 -32.77 -11.49 -8.44
C VAL A 323 -34.28 -11.52 -8.65
N GLU A 324 -34.81 -12.41 -9.51
CA GLU A 324 -36.25 -12.53 -9.75
C GLU A 324 -37.02 -13.04 -8.51
N SER A 325 -36.32 -13.72 -7.59
CA SER A 325 -36.94 -14.23 -6.36
C SER A 325 -36.94 -13.23 -5.20
N LEU A 326 -36.24 -12.10 -5.34
CA LEU A 326 -36.02 -11.14 -4.25
C LEU A 326 -37.16 -10.13 -4.09
N THR A 327 -38.00 -9.95 -5.11
CA THR A 327 -39.08 -8.95 -5.13
C THR A 327 -40.09 -9.29 -6.23
N ASN A 328 -41.32 -8.77 -6.12
CA ASN A 328 -42.34 -8.85 -7.15
C ASN A 328 -42.43 -7.58 -8.02
N SER A 329 -41.67 -6.51 -7.71
CA SER A 329 -41.68 -5.29 -8.53
C SER A 329 -40.77 -5.46 -9.74
N ASN A 330 -41.36 -5.37 -10.93
CA ASN A 330 -40.61 -5.37 -12.19
C ASN A 330 -39.61 -4.20 -12.26
N GLN A 331 -39.92 -3.04 -11.68
CA GLN A 331 -39.01 -1.89 -11.69
C GLN A 331 -37.75 -2.16 -10.85
N ILE A 332 -37.92 -2.81 -9.70
CA ILE A 332 -36.79 -3.22 -8.86
C ILE A 332 -35.97 -4.29 -9.57
N ILE A 333 -36.60 -5.28 -10.20
CA ILE A 333 -35.91 -6.32 -10.97
C ILE A 333 -35.05 -5.70 -12.08
N GLU A 334 -35.56 -4.70 -12.82
CA GLU A 334 -34.78 -3.99 -13.84
C GLU A 334 -33.51 -3.35 -13.28
N VAL A 335 -33.56 -2.77 -12.07
CA VAL A 335 -32.37 -2.27 -11.38
C VAL A 335 -31.42 -3.40 -11.00
N LEU A 336 -31.96 -4.48 -10.40
CA LEU A 336 -31.17 -5.59 -9.87
C LEU A 336 -30.45 -6.40 -10.96
N LYS A 337 -30.98 -6.43 -12.20
CA LYS A 337 -30.31 -7.04 -13.37
C LYS A 337 -28.90 -6.48 -13.61
N HIS A 338 -28.63 -5.23 -13.25
CA HIS A 338 -27.29 -4.66 -13.39
C HIS A 338 -26.26 -5.28 -12.44
N TYR A 339 -26.70 -5.88 -11.33
CA TYR A 339 -25.85 -6.50 -10.32
C TYR A 339 -25.55 -7.97 -10.60
N THR A 340 -26.22 -8.57 -11.59
CA THR A 340 -25.95 -9.94 -12.02
C THR A 340 -24.73 -10.03 -12.96
N ILE A 341 -24.29 -8.89 -13.52
CA ILE A 341 -23.07 -8.81 -14.34
C ILE A 341 -21.84 -8.99 -13.44
N THR A 342 -21.13 -10.08 -13.66
CA THR A 342 -19.93 -10.48 -12.91
C THR A 342 -18.65 -10.06 -13.62
N ARG A 343 -17.50 -10.26 -12.96
CA ARG A 343 -16.19 -9.98 -13.57
C ARG A 343 -15.90 -10.91 -14.75
N ASP A 344 -16.44 -12.13 -14.72
CA ASP A 344 -16.22 -13.15 -15.75
C ASP A 344 -16.97 -12.83 -17.05
N ASP A 345 -17.96 -11.94 -16.96
CA ASP A 345 -18.69 -11.42 -18.11
C ASP A 345 -17.93 -10.30 -18.83
N VAL A 346 -16.85 -9.77 -18.24
CA VAL A 346 -16.01 -8.71 -18.84
C VAL A 346 -14.70 -9.31 -19.32
N VAL A 347 -14.48 -9.29 -20.63
CA VAL A 347 -13.26 -9.82 -21.26
C VAL A 347 -12.37 -8.69 -21.77
N LEU A 348 -11.05 -8.89 -21.67
CA LEU A 348 -10.06 -8.02 -22.28
C LEU A 348 -9.71 -8.57 -23.68
N THR A 349 -9.99 -7.79 -24.72
CA THR A 349 -9.70 -8.17 -26.10
C THR A 349 -8.21 -8.06 -26.43
N SER A 350 -7.79 -8.63 -27.57
CA SER A 350 -6.42 -8.51 -28.10
C SER A 350 -5.94 -7.06 -28.20
N ASP A 351 -6.87 -6.14 -28.45
CA ASP A 351 -6.60 -4.71 -28.62
C ASP A 351 -6.59 -3.95 -27.29
N LYS A 352 -6.54 -4.68 -26.15
CA LYS A 352 -6.58 -4.14 -24.79
C LYS A 352 -7.84 -3.30 -24.49
N LYS A 353 -8.96 -3.63 -25.13
CA LYS A 353 -10.27 -3.02 -24.84
C LYS A 353 -11.14 -4.01 -24.07
N TYR A 354 -11.97 -3.50 -23.16
CA TYR A 354 -12.96 -4.33 -22.48
C TYR A 354 -14.18 -4.53 -23.37
N SER A 355 -14.80 -5.71 -23.29
CA SER A 355 -16.10 -6.00 -23.90
C SER A 355 -16.89 -6.97 -23.03
N LEU A 356 -18.21 -6.99 -23.18
CA LEU A 356 -19.05 -8.01 -22.55
C LEU A 356 -18.94 -9.34 -23.32
N ARG A 357 -18.90 -10.44 -22.58
CA ARG A 357 -19.04 -11.78 -23.13
C ARG A 357 -20.43 -11.91 -23.75
N LYS A 358 -20.48 -12.39 -24.99
CA LYS A 358 -21.73 -12.67 -25.69
C LYS A 358 -22.39 -13.93 -25.18
#